data_AF-A0A4R1WYR0-F1
#
_entry.id   AF-A0A4R1WYR0-F1
#
_cell.length_a   1.000
_cell.length_b   1.000
_cell.length_c   1.000
_cell.angle_alpha   90.00
_cell.angle_beta   90.00
_cell.angle_gamma   90.00
#
_symmetry.space_group_name_H-M   'P 1'
#
loop_
_entity.id
_entity.type
_entity.pdbx_description
1 polymer ?
#
loop_
_entity_poly.entity_id
_entity_poly.type
_entity_poly.pdbx_seq_one_letter_code
_entity_poly.pdbx_strand_id
1 'polypeptide(L)' 'MDAIVGAVTGWGKGSKTPLIKVQPRLVVEVAADAAPQAGHYRHPLRLVRHRTDLTPDDVDTLPTHT' A
#
# COMPACT_ATOMS: atom_id res chain seq x y z
N MET A 1 15.40 -18.34 -0.35
CA MET A 1 14.23 -17.48 -0.03
C MET A 1 14.53 -16.20 -0.77
N ASP A 2 14.15 -16.18 -2.04
CA ASP A 2 14.78 -15.29 -3.01
C ASP A 2 13.93 -14.01 -3.11
N ALA A 3 14.48 -12.92 -2.59
CA ALA A 3 13.81 -11.63 -2.60
C ALA A 3 13.86 -11.04 -4.01
N ILE A 4 12.71 -10.96 -4.68
CA ILE A 4 12.56 -10.19 -5.93
C ILE A 4 12.51 -8.71 -5.56
N VAL A 5 13.61 -7.99 -5.78
CA VAL A 5 13.69 -6.54 -5.65
C VAL A 5 12.97 -5.90 -6.84
N GLY A 6 11.85 -5.23 -6.56
CA GLY A 6 11.13 -4.40 -7.55
C GLY A 6 11.36 -2.93 -7.28
N ALA A 7 11.46 -2.11 -8.33
CA ALA A 7 11.48 -0.66 -8.18
C ALA A 7 10.04 -0.12 -8.01
N VAL A 8 9.81 0.72 -7.00
CA VAL A 8 8.54 1.44 -6.82
C VAL A 8 8.67 2.79 -7.52
N THR A 9 7.84 3.07 -8.52
CA THR A 9 7.90 4.32 -9.31
C THR A 9 7.11 5.49 -8.69
N GLY A 10 6.65 5.37 -7.43
CA GLY A 10 5.62 6.25 -6.85
C GLY A 10 6.03 7.14 -5.67
N TRP A 11 7.30 7.23 -5.28
CA TRP A 11 7.72 8.01 -4.10
C TRP A 11 8.76 9.07 -4.46
N GLY A 12 8.37 10.08 -5.24
CA GLY A 12 9.27 11.16 -5.65
C GLY A 12 10.44 10.71 -6.54
N LYS A 13 10.97 11.62 -7.34
CA LYS A 13 12.12 11.33 -8.21
C LYS A 13 13.36 11.07 -7.35
N GLY A 14 13.83 9.81 -7.30
CA GLY A 14 15.10 9.44 -6.64
C GLY A 14 15.00 8.81 -5.25
N SER A 15 13.85 8.32 -4.81
CA SER A 15 13.79 7.49 -3.61
C SER A 15 14.54 6.17 -3.83
N LYS A 16 15.62 5.97 -3.07
CA LYS A 16 16.41 4.72 -3.06
C LYS A 16 15.89 3.73 -2.02
N THR A 17 14.62 3.84 -1.62
CA THR A 17 14.06 2.99 -0.57
C THR A 17 13.90 1.58 -1.14
N PRO A 18 14.57 0.57 -0.58
CA PRO A 18 14.43 -0.80 -1.05
C PRO A 18 13.00 -1.28 -0.84
N LEU A 19 12.37 -1.78 -1.89
CA LEU A 19 11.07 -2.45 -1.79
C LEU A 19 11.30 -3.87 -1.25
N ILE A 20 10.84 -4.12 -0.04
CA ILE A 20 10.81 -5.45 0.55
C ILE A 20 9.40 -6.00 0.35
N LYS A 21 9.27 -7.05 -0.47
CA LYS A 21 7.99 -7.74 -0.65
C LYS A 21 7.69 -8.57 0.59
N VAL A 22 6.45 -8.46 1.08
CA VAL A 22 5.95 -9.21 2.25
C VAL A 22 4.56 -9.77 1.93
N GLN A 23 4.15 -10.82 2.65
CA GLN A 23 2.77 -11.30 2.58
C GLN A 23 1.84 -10.28 3.28
N PRO A 24 0.79 -9.77 2.62
CA PRO A 24 -0.16 -8.86 3.25
C PRO A 24 -1.02 -9.62 4.26
N ARG A 25 -0.74 -9.42 5.55
CA ARG A 25 -1.49 -10.04 6.68
C ARG A 25 -2.04 -9.03 7.68
N LEU A 26 -1.66 -7.75 7.55
CA LEU A 26 -2.02 -6.69 8.49
C LEU A 26 -2.87 -5.64 7.77
N VAL A 27 -4.02 -5.32 8.35
CA VAL A 27 -4.87 -4.20 7.91
C VAL A 27 -4.59 -2.99 8.78
N VAL A 28 -4.45 -1.82 8.16
CA VAL A 28 -4.26 -0.55 8.85
C VAL A 28 -5.28 0.48 8.36
N GLU A 29 -5.69 1.34 9.27
CA GLU A 29 -6.50 2.51 8.96
C GLU A 29 -5.56 3.68 8.65
N VAL A 30 -5.90 4.44 7.60
CA VAL A 30 -5.11 5.56 7.12
C VAL A 30 -5.99 6.78 6.90
N ALA A 31 -5.43 7.97 7.14
CA ALA A 31 -6.08 9.23 6.79
C ALA A 31 -5.67 9.61 5.37
N ALA A 32 -6.65 9.67 4.47
CA ALA A 32 -6.49 10.11 3.09
C ALA A 32 -7.10 11.51 2.90
N ASP A 33 -6.47 12.33 2.06
CA ASP A 33 -7.14 13.52 1.52
C ASP A 33 -8.21 13.08 0.49
N ALA A 34 -9.26 13.87 0.37
CA ALA A 34 -10.44 13.57 -0.45
C ALA A 34 -10.23 13.63 -1.98
N ALA A 35 -8.99 13.62 -2.48
CA ALA A 35 -8.67 13.67 -3.90
C ALA A 35 -8.05 12.35 -4.43
N PRO A 36 -8.82 11.25 -4.53
CA PRO A 36 -8.40 10.08 -5.29
C PRO A 36 -8.24 10.45 -6.77
N GLN A 37 -7.19 9.94 -7.43
CA GLN A 37 -7.01 10.06 -8.87
C GLN A 37 -6.77 8.66 -9.46
N ALA A 38 -7.63 8.25 -10.39
CA ALA A 38 -7.54 6.95 -11.06
C ALA A 38 -7.42 5.74 -10.08
N GLY A 39 -8.13 5.79 -8.96
CA GLY A 39 -8.08 4.72 -7.94
C GLY A 39 -6.85 4.74 -7.04
N HIS A 40 -5.96 5.72 -7.19
CA HIS A 40 -4.76 5.89 -6.35
C HIS A 40 -4.81 7.19 -5.56
N TYR A 41 -4.24 7.15 -4.35
CA TYR A 41 -3.96 8.35 -3.58
C TYR A 41 -2.68 9.02 -4.09
N ARG A 42 -2.73 10.33 -4.31
CA ARG A 42 -1.61 11.10 -4.88
C ARG A 42 -0.60 11.56 -3.84
N HIS A 43 -0.95 11.47 -2.56
CA HIS A 43 -0.12 11.91 -1.45
C HIS A 43 0.14 10.75 -0.48
N PRO A 44 1.30 10.74 0.20
CA PRO A 44 1.56 9.80 1.28
C PRO A 44 0.42 9.82 2.30
N LEU A 45 -0.06 8.62 2.66
CA LEU A 45 -1.12 8.46 3.64
C LEU A 45 -0.54 8.45 5.04
N ARG A 46 -1.27 9.07 5.97
CA ARG A 46 -0.89 9.01 7.39
C ARG A 46 -1.51 7.77 8.03
N LEU A 47 -0.68 6.92 8.64
CA LEU A 47 -1.13 5.82 9.49
C LEU A 47 -1.92 6.37 10.68
N VAL A 48 -3.13 5.83 10.89
CA VAL A 48 -3.97 6.13 12.05
C VAL A 48 -3.80 5.03 13.10
N ARG A 49 -4.08 3.77 12.75
CA ARG A 49 -3.99 2.62 13.66
C ARG A 49 -3.98 1.27 12.93
N HIS A 50 -3.56 0.22 13.63
CA HIS A 50 -3.79 -1.16 13.19
C HIS A 50 -5.26 -1.56 13.42
N ARG A 51 -5.84 -2.31 12.48
CA ARG A 51 -7.18 -2.89 12.60
C ARG A 51 -7.05 -4.37 12.95
N THR A 52 -6.75 -4.65 14.23
CA THR A 52 -6.60 -6.03 14.72
C THR A 52 -7.92 -6.81 14.73
N ASP A 53 -9.03 -6.11 14.48
CA ASP A 53 -10.38 -6.63 14.29
C ASP A 53 -10.67 -7.07 12.85
N LEU A 54 -9.77 -6.79 11.89
CA LEU A 54 -9.94 -7.12 10.47
C LEU A 54 -8.80 -8.00 9.94
N THR A 55 -9.15 -8.85 8.98
CA THR A 55 -8.24 -9.61 8.14
C THR A 55 -8.21 -9.04 6.72
N PRO A 56 -7.20 -9.39 5.88
CA PRO A 56 -7.18 -8.96 4.49
C PRO A 56 -8.40 -9.38 3.66
N ASP A 57 -9.08 -10.46 4.04
CA ASP A 57 -10.27 -10.96 3.33
C ASP A 57 -11.52 -10.12 3.65
N ASP A 58 -11.48 -9.29 4.70
CA ASP A 58 -12.58 -8.42 5.12
C ASP A 58 -12.56 -7.06 4.39
N VAL A 59 -11.58 -6.79 3.52
CA VAL A 59 -11.44 -5.54 2.78
C VAL A 59 -11.44 -5.76 1.28
N ASP A 60 -12.12 -4.87 0.55
CA ASP A 60 -12.14 -4.92 -0.92
C ASP A 60 -10.72 -4.81 -1.47
N THR A 61 -10.34 -5.80 -2.28
CA THR A 61 -9.05 -5.80 -2.96
C THR A 61 -9.18 -5.15 -4.33
N LEU A 62 -8.09 -4.50 -4.77
CA LEU A 62 -8.05 -3.97 -6.13
C LEU A 62 -8.17 -5.12 -7.15
N PRO A 63 -8.88 -4.93 -8.27
CA PRO A 63 -8.99 -5.95 -9.30
C PRO A 63 -7.60 -6.34 -9.81
N THR A 64 -7.37 -7.64 -9.97
CA THR A 64 -6.12 -8.15 -10.52
C THR A 64 -6.10 -7.87 -12.01
N HIS A 65 -5.27 -6.93 -12.47
CA HIS A 65 -5.01 -6.75 -13.89
C HIS A 65 -4.16 -7.93 -14.37
N THR A 66 -4.72 -8.76 -15.25
CA THR A 66 -4.04 -9.90 -15.92
C THR A 66 -3.19 -9.40 -17.08
#